data_AF-A0A3C1GNM4-F1
#
_entry.id   AF-A0A3C1GNM4-F1
#
_cell.length_a   1.000
_cell.length_b   1.000
_cell.length_c   1.000
_cell.angle_alpha   90.00
_cell.angle_beta   90.00
_cell.angle_gamma   90.00
#
_symmetry.space_group_name_H-M   'P 1'
#
loop_
_entity.id
_entity.type
_entity.pdbx_description
1 polymer ?
#
loop_
_entity_poly.entity_id
_entity_poly.type
_entity_poly.pdbx_seq_one_letter_code
_entity_poly.pdbx_strand_id
1 'polypeptide(L)'
;MLAIAGDDPVAKSSTFPTASELAFYDLGFPLLFPGNVQEVLDLGRLGFELSRYSGCWVGFKIVTNVSDEVGTAEVAPDRIVIADPGFEHEGKPWRATHGMVGFPPWGLEMERELVYGRLEAARAFATANRLNRITVDTPGAWLGITAAGKTYHDLREALRALGLDDDALRRHGVRLLQVRMLFPLAPGLVRAFARGLEELLVIEEKRSF
;
A
#
# COMPACT_ATOMS: atom_id res chain seq x y z
N MET A 1 12.93 -8.94 3.34
CA MET A 1 12.04 -10.02 3.81
C MET A 1 10.60 -9.58 3.71
N LEU A 2 9.73 -10.53 3.34
CA LEU A 2 8.29 -10.34 3.23
C LEU A 2 7.62 -11.22 4.27
N ALA A 3 6.78 -10.64 5.12
CA ALA A 3 5.93 -11.34 6.09
C ALA A 3 4.50 -11.36 5.55
N ILE A 4 4.00 -12.55 5.20
CA ILE A 4 2.69 -12.70 4.57
C ILE A 4 1.67 -13.08 5.64
N ALA A 5 0.55 -12.36 5.70
CA ALA A 5 -0.60 -12.72 6.53
C ALA A 5 -1.80 -13.05 5.65
N GLY A 6 -2.32 -14.27 5.82
CA GLY A 6 -3.58 -14.71 5.23
C GLY A 6 -4.75 -14.26 6.10
N ASP A 7 -5.44 -13.20 5.67
CA ASP A 7 -6.60 -12.66 6.35
C ASP A 7 -7.90 -13.23 5.78
N ASP A 8 -8.89 -13.42 6.65
CA ASP A 8 -10.22 -13.90 6.30
C ASP A 8 -11.27 -12.98 6.94
N PRO A 9 -11.51 -11.77 6.38
CA PRO A 9 -12.36 -10.74 6.99
C PRO A 9 -13.83 -11.17 7.20
N VAL A 10 -14.26 -12.18 6.44
CA VAL A 10 -15.62 -12.73 6.44
C VAL A 10 -15.72 -14.09 7.13
N ALA A 11 -14.61 -14.65 7.63
CA ALA A 11 -14.55 -15.99 8.23
C ALA A 11 -15.13 -17.08 7.31
N LYS A 12 -14.77 -17.05 6.02
CA LYS A 12 -15.20 -18.06 5.04
C LYS A 12 -14.67 -19.45 5.40
N SER A 13 -13.42 -19.53 5.87
CA SER A 13 -12.74 -20.78 6.22
C SER A 13 -12.06 -20.74 7.59
N SER A 14 -12.04 -19.58 8.24
CA SER A 14 -11.46 -19.37 9.57
C SER A 14 -12.52 -19.42 10.67
N THR A 15 -12.12 -19.79 11.89
CA THR A 15 -13.03 -19.83 13.05
C THR A 15 -13.60 -18.44 13.41
N PHE A 16 -12.80 -17.40 13.21
CA PHE A 16 -13.19 -16.00 13.46
C PHE A 16 -12.65 -15.10 12.35
N PRO A 17 -13.29 -13.94 12.10
CA PRO A 17 -12.76 -12.98 11.14
C PRO A 17 -11.40 -12.42 11.55
N THR A 18 -10.43 -12.42 10.63
CA THR A 18 -9.05 -11.95 10.89
C THR A 18 -8.71 -10.70 10.07
N ALA A 19 -7.83 -9.87 10.63
CA ALA A 19 -7.35 -8.62 10.04
C ALA A 19 -5.99 -8.23 10.66
N SER A 20 -4.93 -8.26 9.86
CA SER A 20 -3.54 -8.20 10.34
C SER A 20 -2.89 -6.81 10.29
N GLU A 21 -3.63 -5.77 9.90
CA GLU A 21 -3.05 -4.44 9.61
C GLU A 21 -2.43 -3.80 10.85
N LEU A 22 -3.15 -3.78 11.98
CA LEU A 22 -2.62 -3.22 13.23
C LEU A 22 -1.40 -4.01 13.74
N ALA A 23 -1.36 -5.32 13.54
CA ALA A 23 -0.21 -6.13 13.96
C ALA A 23 1.04 -5.72 13.17
N PHE A 24 0.92 -5.50 11.86
CA PHE A 24 2.04 -5.01 11.05
C PHE A 24 2.41 -3.56 11.35
N TYR A 25 1.42 -2.72 11.64
CA TYR A 25 1.65 -1.34 12.07
C TYR A 25 2.46 -1.28 13.37
N ASP A 26 2.07 -2.05 14.39
CA ASP A 26 2.76 -2.12 15.68
C ASP A 26 4.20 -2.65 15.54
N LEU A 27 4.45 -3.51 14.55
CA LEU A 27 5.78 -4.01 14.22
C LEU A 27 6.63 -3.02 13.41
N GLY A 28 6.05 -1.90 12.95
CA GLY A 28 6.73 -0.94 12.07
C GLY A 28 7.00 -1.48 10.66
N PHE A 29 6.17 -2.41 10.17
CA PHE A 29 6.37 -3.03 8.86
C PHE A 29 5.58 -2.26 7.79
N PRO A 30 6.22 -1.74 6.72
CA PRO A 30 5.47 -1.25 5.58
C PRO A 30 4.52 -2.33 5.07
N LEU A 31 3.25 -2.00 4.87
CA LEU A 31 2.17 -2.95 4.63
C LEU A 31 1.63 -2.84 3.21
N LEU A 32 1.82 -3.89 2.42
CA LEU A 32 1.26 -4.05 1.09
C LEU A 32 -0.04 -4.85 1.13
N PHE A 33 -1.02 -4.44 0.32
CA PHE A 33 -2.31 -5.12 0.20
C PHE A 33 -2.68 -5.26 -1.28
N PRO A 34 -2.35 -6.38 -1.95
CA PRO A 34 -2.84 -6.71 -3.28
C PRO A 34 -4.35 -6.97 -3.29
N GLY A 35 -4.99 -6.60 -4.39
CA GLY A 35 -6.42 -6.86 -4.59
C GLY A 35 -6.80 -7.87 -5.65
N ASN A 36 -5.85 -8.41 -6.42
CA ASN A 36 -6.06 -9.46 -7.41
C ASN A 36 -4.75 -10.23 -7.69
N VAL A 37 -4.82 -11.31 -8.47
CA VAL A 37 -3.65 -12.16 -8.85
C VAL A 37 -2.50 -11.37 -9.46
N GLN A 38 -2.80 -10.41 -10.35
CA GLN A 38 -1.76 -9.60 -11.00
C GLN A 38 -1.01 -8.75 -9.96
N GLU A 39 -1.72 -8.12 -9.04
CA GLU A 39 -1.14 -7.31 -7.97
C GLU A 39 -0.36 -8.15 -6.96
N VAL A 40 -0.73 -9.42 -6.73
CA VAL A 40 0.07 -10.32 -5.88
C VAL A 40 1.49 -10.45 -6.43
N LEU A 41 1.63 -10.68 -7.75
CA LEU A 41 2.94 -10.78 -8.39
C LEU A 41 3.70 -9.44 -8.39
N ASP A 42 3.01 -8.35 -8.73
CA ASP A 42 3.62 -7.03 -8.83
C ASP A 42 4.09 -6.50 -7.48
N LEU A 43 3.19 -6.50 -6.50
CA LEU A 43 3.50 -6.05 -5.14
C LEU A 43 4.43 -7.03 -4.43
N GLY A 44 4.40 -8.32 -4.74
CA GLY A 44 5.36 -9.28 -4.22
C GLY A 44 6.79 -8.90 -4.62
N ARG A 45 7.02 -8.64 -5.92
CA ARG A 45 8.33 -8.18 -6.41
C ARG A 45 8.70 -6.83 -5.78
N LEU A 46 7.81 -5.85 -5.81
CA LEU A 46 8.04 -4.53 -5.22
C LEU A 46 8.30 -4.60 -3.71
N GLY A 47 7.66 -5.53 -2.99
CA GLY A 47 7.82 -5.74 -1.55
C GLY A 47 9.20 -6.27 -1.19
N PHE A 48 9.77 -7.17 -1.99
CA PHE A 48 11.16 -7.59 -1.81
C PHE A 48 12.13 -6.41 -2.00
N GLU A 49 11.94 -5.59 -3.03
CA GLU A 49 12.80 -4.44 -3.32
C GLU A 49 12.64 -3.34 -2.28
N LEU A 50 11.40 -3.05 -1.86
CA LEU A 50 11.09 -2.14 -0.77
C LEU A 50 11.78 -2.56 0.53
N SER A 51 11.77 -3.86 0.85
CA SER A 51 12.46 -4.37 2.04
C SER A 51 13.97 -4.20 1.95
N ARG A 52 14.56 -4.47 0.78
CA ARG A 52 16.01 -4.27 0.55
C ARG A 52 16.39 -2.80 0.66
N TYR A 53 15.56 -1.91 0.13
CA TYR A 53 15.80 -0.47 0.13
C TYR A 53 15.66 0.13 1.53
N SER A 54 14.52 -0.10 2.19
CA SER A 54 14.20 0.49 3.50
C SER A 54 14.91 -0.19 4.66
N GLY A 55 15.31 -1.45 4.53
CA GLY A 55 15.77 -2.27 5.65
C GLY A 55 14.63 -2.71 6.59
N CYS A 56 13.37 -2.42 6.28
CA CYS A 56 12.23 -2.95 7.02
C CYS A 56 11.89 -4.38 6.55
N TRP A 57 11.31 -5.17 7.44
CA TRP A 57 10.42 -6.25 7.01
C TRP A 57 9.17 -5.62 6.40
N VAL A 58 8.68 -6.19 5.30
CA VAL A 58 7.47 -5.70 4.63
C VAL A 58 6.34 -6.68 4.94
N GLY A 59 5.24 -6.16 5.48
CA GLY A 59 3.99 -6.89 5.66
C GLY A 59 3.26 -7.03 4.32
N PHE A 60 2.65 -8.17 4.10
CA PHE A 60 1.90 -8.48 2.89
C PHE A 60 0.58 -9.15 3.27
N LYS A 61 -0.48 -8.34 3.32
CA LYS A 61 -1.83 -8.80 3.61
C LYS A 61 -2.42 -9.45 2.36
N ILE A 62 -2.86 -10.69 2.45
CA ILE A 62 -3.61 -11.35 1.39
C ILE A 62 -4.92 -11.89 1.97
N VAL A 63 -6.04 -11.53 1.36
CA VAL A 63 -7.36 -12.00 1.82
C VAL A 63 -7.76 -13.30 1.12
N THR A 64 -8.55 -14.15 1.79
CA THR A 64 -9.04 -15.43 1.25
C THR A 64 -9.53 -15.34 -0.20
N ASN A 65 -10.29 -14.29 -0.54
CA ASN A 65 -10.83 -14.10 -1.89
C ASN A 65 -9.74 -13.98 -2.97
N VAL A 66 -8.61 -13.36 -2.65
CA VAL A 66 -7.47 -13.18 -3.56
C VAL A 66 -6.57 -14.41 -3.53
N SER A 67 -6.42 -15.05 -2.37
CA SER A 67 -5.63 -16.29 -2.21
C SER A 67 -6.22 -17.46 -2.98
N ASP A 68 -7.56 -17.61 -2.98
CA ASP A 68 -8.28 -18.65 -3.69
C ASP A 68 -8.58 -18.30 -5.16
N GLU A 69 -8.21 -17.09 -5.60
CA GLU A 69 -8.52 -16.58 -6.94
C GLU A 69 -7.73 -17.33 -8.02
N VAL A 70 -8.38 -17.57 -9.16
CA VAL A 70 -7.73 -18.06 -10.39
C VAL A 70 -7.92 -17.00 -11.47
N GLY A 71 -6.82 -16.57 -12.07
CA GLY A 71 -6.81 -15.57 -13.12
C GLY A 71 -5.62 -15.73 -14.05
N THR A 72 -5.62 -14.95 -15.12
CA THR A 72 -4.44 -14.79 -15.95
C THR A 72 -3.59 -13.65 -15.41
N ALA A 73 -2.27 -13.80 -15.50
CA ALA A 73 -1.33 -12.75 -15.13
C ALA A 73 -0.31 -12.60 -16.24
N GLU A 74 0.06 -11.35 -16.49
CA GLU A 74 1.21 -11.06 -17.34
C GLU A 74 2.48 -11.34 -16.53
N VAL A 75 3.53 -11.84 -17.18
CA VAL A 75 4.82 -12.08 -16.53
C VAL A 75 5.94 -11.81 -17.53
N ALA A 76 6.90 -10.98 -17.14
CA ALA A 76 8.14 -10.78 -17.88
C ALA A 76 9.24 -10.32 -16.91
N PRO A 77 10.52 -10.69 -17.12
CA PRO A 77 11.61 -10.33 -16.22
C PRO A 77 11.81 -8.82 -16.03
N ASP A 78 11.48 -8.03 -17.05
CA ASP A 78 11.71 -6.59 -17.17
C ASP A 78 10.45 -5.74 -16.99
N ARG A 79 9.29 -6.35 -16.69
CA ARG A 79 8.03 -5.61 -16.55
C ARG A 79 8.05 -4.60 -15.40
N ILE A 80 8.67 -4.98 -14.28
CA ILE A 80 8.71 -4.15 -13.07
C ILE A 80 10.07 -3.47 -13.01
N VAL A 81 10.08 -2.20 -13.39
CA VAL A 81 11.24 -1.33 -13.29
C VAL A 81 11.19 -0.61 -11.94
N ILE A 82 12.22 -0.81 -11.12
CA ILE A 82 12.33 -0.20 -9.80
C ILE A 82 13.04 1.14 -9.93
N ALA A 83 12.39 2.20 -9.45
CA ALA A 83 12.98 3.52 -9.34
C ALA A 83 13.66 3.68 -7.97
N ASP A 84 14.88 4.19 -7.97
CA ASP A 84 15.55 4.66 -6.76
C ASP A 84 14.99 6.05 -6.39
N PRO A 85 14.41 6.23 -5.21
CA PRO A 85 13.90 7.54 -4.79
C PRO A 85 15.00 8.54 -4.43
N GLY A 86 16.27 8.13 -4.30
CA GLY A 86 17.36 9.03 -3.92
C GLY A 86 17.17 9.67 -2.53
N PHE A 87 16.52 8.95 -1.60
CA PHE A 87 16.23 9.45 -0.26
C PHE A 87 17.52 9.76 0.50
N GLU A 88 17.55 10.90 1.19
CA GLU A 88 18.62 11.31 2.09
C GLU A 88 18.12 11.33 3.53
N HIS A 89 18.96 10.84 4.44
CA HIS A 89 18.71 10.86 5.87
C HIS A 89 19.92 11.50 6.57
N GLU A 90 19.67 12.52 7.40
CA GLU A 90 20.72 13.27 8.11
C GLU A 90 21.83 13.80 7.18
N GLY A 91 21.45 14.28 5.98
CA GLY A 91 22.35 14.87 4.99
C GLY A 91 23.24 13.86 4.26
N LYS A 92 22.91 12.57 4.30
CA LYS A 92 23.61 11.50 3.58
C LYS A 92 22.63 10.66 2.76
N PRO A 93 23.06 10.11 1.61
CA PRO A 93 22.27 9.12 0.89
C PRO A 93 21.88 7.96 1.78
N TRP A 94 20.60 7.57 1.71
CA TRP A 94 20.07 6.49 2.52
C TRP A 94 20.75 5.16 2.21
N ARG A 95 21.10 4.43 3.27
CA ARG A 95 21.53 3.04 3.19
C ARG A 95 21.03 2.30 4.42
N ALA A 96 20.18 1.29 4.19
CA ALA A 96 19.71 0.44 5.27
C ALA A 96 20.89 -0.14 6.05
N THR A 97 20.94 0.14 7.35
CA THR A 97 21.94 -0.46 8.24
C THR A 97 21.43 -1.81 8.76
N HIS A 98 22.34 -2.71 9.09
CA HIS A 98 22.03 -3.96 9.79
C HIS A 98 22.82 -3.90 11.09
N GLY A 99 22.21 -3.31 12.12
CA GLY A 99 22.80 -3.21 13.44
C GLY A 99 22.98 -4.60 14.06
N MET A 100 24.10 -4.81 14.74
CA MET A 100 24.28 -5.96 15.61
C MET A 100 23.39 -5.73 16.83
N VAL A 101 22.49 -6.68 17.14
CA VAL A 101 21.60 -6.61 18.30
C VAL A 101 22.47 -6.48 19.55
N GLY A 102 22.51 -5.27 20.11
CA GLY A 102 23.34 -4.92 21.26
C GLY A 102 22.47 -4.24 22.30
N PHE A 103 22.81 -4.46 23.57
CA PHE A 103 22.17 -3.97 24.79
C PHE A 103 21.91 -2.44 24.80
N PRO A 104 21.34 -1.84 25.85
CA PRO A 104 21.29 -0.38 25.94
C PRO A 104 22.70 0.24 25.75
N PRO A 105 22.86 1.36 25.02
CA PRO A 105 21.83 2.27 24.50
C PRO A 105 21.35 2.01 23.04
N TRP A 106 21.87 0.99 22.36
CA TRP A 106 21.65 0.76 20.92
C TRP A 106 20.17 0.57 20.53
N GLY A 107 19.32 0.11 21.45
CA GLY A 107 17.87 -0.05 21.21
C GLY A 107 17.15 1.25 20.83
N LEU A 108 17.46 2.37 21.50
CA LEU A 108 16.84 3.66 21.21
C LEU A 108 17.27 4.22 19.85
N GLU A 109 18.53 3.97 19.46
CA GLU A 109 19.04 4.36 18.15
C GLU A 109 18.37 3.54 17.03
N MET A 110 18.15 2.24 17.25
CA MET A 110 17.43 1.40 16.29
C MET A 110 15.97 1.80 16.13
N GLU A 111 15.28 2.15 17.23
CA GLU A 111 13.91 2.67 17.17
C GLU A 111 13.86 4.02 16.43
N ARG A 112 14.80 4.93 16.72
CA ARG A 112 14.92 6.20 16.00
C ARG A 112 15.16 5.99 14.51
N GLU A 113 16.06 5.07 14.14
CA GLU A 113 16.33 4.75 12.74
C GLU A 113 15.10 4.11 12.08
N LEU A 114 14.37 3.24 12.77
CA LEU A 114 13.12 2.65 12.25
C LEU A 114 12.11 3.76 11.89
N VAL A 115 11.85 4.67 12.82
CA VAL A 115 10.82 5.71 12.65
C VAL A 115 11.23 6.78 11.64
N TYR A 116 12.43 7.36 11.79
CA TYR A 116 12.84 8.54 11.02
C TYR A 116 13.70 8.22 9.79
N GLY A 117 14.23 7.00 9.71
CA GLY A 117 15.06 6.52 8.61
C GLY A 117 14.31 5.51 7.74
N ARG A 118 14.08 4.30 8.26
CA ARG A 118 13.59 3.15 7.48
C ARG A 118 12.16 3.37 6.97
N LEU A 119 11.24 3.84 7.83
CA LEU A 119 9.86 4.12 7.41
C LEU A 119 9.77 5.31 6.44
N GLU A 120 10.61 6.34 6.60
CA GLU A 120 10.67 7.44 5.64
C GLU A 120 11.30 7.02 4.31
N ALA A 121 12.31 6.15 4.34
CA ALA A 121 12.86 5.51 3.14
C ALA A 121 11.81 4.65 2.43
N ALA A 122 10.99 3.90 3.18
CA ALA A 122 9.87 3.14 2.64
C ALA A 122 8.83 4.05 1.97
N ARG A 123 8.51 5.19 2.59
CA ARG A 123 7.60 6.21 2.04
C ARG A 123 8.14 6.83 0.76
N ALA A 124 9.43 7.16 0.71
CA ALA A 124 10.11 7.67 -0.46
C ALA A 124 10.09 6.64 -1.61
N PHE A 125 10.43 5.38 -1.32
CA PHE A 125 10.36 4.27 -2.26
C PHE A 125 8.94 4.11 -2.83
N ALA A 126 7.92 4.14 -1.97
CA ALA A 126 6.53 4.01 -2.37
C ALA A 126 6.07 5.12 -3.31
N THR A 127 6.58 6.33 -3.10
CA THR A 127 6.30 7.49 -3.94
C THR A 127 6.98 7.34 -5.31
N ALA A 128 8.27 7.03 -5.35
CA ALA A 128 9.01 6.87 -6.61
C ALA A 128 8.48 5.70 -7.46
N ASN A 129 8.06 4.62 -6.82
CA ASN A 129 7.55 3.42 -7.49
C ASN A 129 6.02 3.42 -7.68
N ARG A 130 5.35 4.53 -7.35
CA ARG A 130 3.89 4.72 -7.54
C ARG A 130 3.08 3.53 -6.99
N LEU A 131 3.38 3.12 -5.76
CA LEU A 131 2.66 2.02 -5.11
C LEU A 131 1.18 2.38 -4.97
N ASN A 132 0.90 3.58 -4.47
CA ASN A 132 -0.45 4.14 -4.40
C ASN A 132 -0.70 5.03 -5.63
N ARG A 133 -1.93 5.03 -6.15
CA ARG A 133 -2.22 5.60 -7.48
C ARG A 133 -3.57 6.31 -7.50
N ILE A 134 -3.60 7.54 -8.01
CA ILE A 134 -4.86 8.15 -8.47
C ILE A 134 -5.19 7.49 -9.80
N THR A 135 -6.19 6.62 -9.80
CA THR A 135 -6.54 5.74 -10.93
C THR A 135 -7.53 6.38 -11.88
N VAL A 136 -8.40 7.24 -11.35
CA VAL A 136 -9.27 8.13 -12.11
C VAL A 136 -8.97 9.53 -11.65
N ASP A 137 -8.15 10.25 -12.43
CA ASP A 137 -7.89 11.66 -12.19
C ASP A 137 -8.92 12.52 -12.93
N THR A 138 -9.69 13.26 -12.16
CA THR A 138 -10.79 14.12 -12.63
C THR A 138 -10.46 15.57 -12.23
N PRO A 139 -10.15 16.44 -13.19
CA PRO A 139 -9.98 17.88 -12.92
C PRO A 139 -11.28 18.47 -12.37
N GLY A 140 -11.19 19.26 -11.30
CA GLY A 140 -12.38 19.87 -10.67
C GLY A 140 -13.32 18.88 -9.99
N ALA A 141 -12.84 17.69 -9.61
CA ALA A 141 -13.61 16.75 -8.81
C ALA A 141 -14.03 17.37 -7.47
N TRP A 142 -15.26 17.13 -7.05
CA TRP A 142 -15.78 17.52 -5.72
C TRP A 142 -15.76 16.34 -4.74
N LEU A 143 -15.89 15.09 -5.25
CA LEU A 143 -15.86 13.87 -4.44
C LEU A 143 -14.61 13.04 -4.75
N GLY A 144 -13.88 12.67 -3.71
CA GLY A 144 -12.83 11.64 -3.80
C GLY A 144 -13.26 10.36 -3.11
N ILE A 145 -13.08 9.22 -3.77
CA ILE A 145 -13.29 7.91 -3.18
C ILE A 145 -11.97 7.17 -3.13
N THR A 146 -11.61 6.64 -1.96
CA THR A 146 -10.38 5.87 -1.77
C THR A 146 -10.67 4.53 -1.12
N ALA A 147 -9.98 3.50 -1.58
CA ALA A 147 -10.06 2.15 -1.06
C ALA A 147 -8.73 1.42 -1.24
N ALA A 148 -8.53 0.34 -0.49
CA ALA A 148 -7.29 -0.42 -0.52
C ALA A 148 -7.46 -1.84 -1.03
N GLY A 149 -6.39 -2.39 -1.61
CA GLY A 149 -6.28 -3.79 -2.05
C GLY A 149 -7.55 -4.33 -2.72
N LYS A 150 -8.07 -5.44 -2.21
CA LYS A 150 -9.27 -6.10 -2.76
C LYS A 150 -10.51 -5.21 -2.70
N THR A 151 -10.69 -4.45 -1.61
CA THR A 151 -11.82 -3.51 -1.43
C THR A 151 -11.88 -2.47 -2.54
N TYR A 152 -10.73 -2.06 -3.09
CA TYR A 152 -10.71 -1.16 -4.24
C TYR A 152 -11.28 -1.82 -5.50
N HIS A 153 -11.01 -3.11 -5.75
CA HIS A 153 -11.58 -3.82 -6.90
C HIS A 153 -13.08 -4.05 -6.73
N ASP A 154 -13.54 -4.35 -5.52
CA ASP A 154 -14.98 -4.42 -5.22
C ASP A 154 -15.69 -3.08 -5.47
N LEU A 155 -15.09 -1.96 -5.05
CA LEU A 155 -15.59 -0.61 -5.34
C LEU A 155 -15.70 -0.40 -6.86
N ARG A 156 -14.66 -0.77 -7.61
CA ARG A 156 -14.64 -0.61 -9.07
C ARG A 156 -15.73 -1.44 -9.74
N GLU A 157 -15.96 -2.65 -9.27
CA GLU A 157 -17.04 -3.49 -9.79
C GLU A 157 -18.42 -2.92 -9.46
N ALA A 158 -18.63 -2.44 -8.23
CA ALA A 158 -19.88 -1.80 -7.83
C ALA A 158 -20.17 -0.54 -8.67
N LEU A 159 -19.17 0.32 -8.92
CA LEU A 159 -19.32 1.50 -9.78
C LEU A 159 -19.69 1.11 -11.21
N ARG A 160 -19.04 0.10 -11.79
CA ARG A 160 -19.39 -0.41 -13.12
C ARG A 160 -20.81 -0.96 -13.20
N ALA A 161 -21.24 -1.71 -12.18
CA ALA A 161 -22.61 -2.23 -12.10
C ALA A 161 -23.67 -1.11 -12.05
N LEU A 162 -23.32 0.07 -11.51
CA LEU A 162 -24.15 1.27 -11.53
C LEU A 162 -24.05 2.07 -12.85
N GLY A 163 -23.28 1.61 -13.84
CA GLY A 163 -23.04 2.32 -15.09
C GLY A 163 -22.05 3.48 -14.97
N LEU A 164 -21.26 3.54 -13.88
CA LEU A 164 -20.26 4.56 -13.62
C LEU A 164 -18.87 4.08 -14.05
N ASP A 165 -18.63 4.09 -15.36
CA ASP A 165 -17.28 3.92 -15.92
C ASP A 165 -16.39 5.16 -15.67
N ASP A 166 -15.13 5.12 -16.10
CA ASP A 166 -14.18 6.20 -15.83
C ASP A 166 -14.61 7.54 -16.44
N ASP A 167 -15.28 7.52 -17.59
CA ASP A 167 -15.76 8.73 -18.23
C ASP A 167 -17.01 9.28 -17.54
N ALA A 168 -17.90 8.42 -17.07
CA ALA A 168 -19.03 8.80 -16.22
C ALA A 168 -18.55 9.40 -14.91
N LEU A 169 -17.58 8.77 -14.23
CA LEU A 169 -16.97 9.30 -13.01
C LEU A 169 -16.37 10.68 -13.23
N ARG A 170 -15.65 10.89 -14.34
CA ARG A 170 -15.13 12.20 -14.72
C ARG A 170 -16.23 13.24 -14.92
N ARG A 171 -17.30 12.89 -15.65
CA ARG A 171 -18.47 13.77 -15.88
C ARG A 171 -19.17 14.14 -14.57
N HIS A 172 -19.21 13.24 -13.60
CA HIS A 172 -19.81 13.48 -12.29
C HIS A 172 -18.87 14.14 -11.27
N GLY A 173 -17.63 14.45 -11.65
CA GLY A 173 -16.68 15.11 -10.77
C GLY A 173 -16.16 14.19 -9.65
N VAL A 174 -15.95 12.91 -9.93
CA VAL A 174 -15.46 11.92 -8.97
C VAL A 174 -14.01 11.54 -9.27
N ARG A 175 -13.14 11.53 -8.25
CA ARG A 175 -11.74 11.10 -8.32
C ARG A 175 -11.56 9.80 -7.54
N LEU A 176 -10.76 8.86 -8.07
CA LEU A 176 -10.46 7.59 -7.39
C LEU A 176 -8.99 7.49 -6.98
N LEU A 177 -8.74 7.04 -5.75
CA LEU A 177 -7.43 6.68 -5.24
C LEU A 177 -7.40 5.20 -4.85
N GLN A 178 -6.43 4.47 -5.41
CA GLN A 178 -6.09 3.12 -5.02
C GLN A 178 -4.90 3.14 -4.05
N VAL A 179 -5.11 2.58 -2.86
CA VAL A 179 -4.07 2.37 -1.85
C VAL A 179 -3.60 0.91 -1.89
N ARG A 180 -2.36 0.68 -2.31
CA ARG A 180 -1.71 -0.64 -2.38
C ARG A 180 -0.62 -0.83 -1.32
N MET A 181 -0.08 0.27 -0.80
CA MET A 181 0.71 0.32 0.41
C MET A 181 -0.05 1.12 1.47
N LEU A 182 -0.61 0.42 2.44
CA LEU A 182 -1.45 0.95 3.52
C LEU A 182 -0.63 1.79 4.51
N PHE A 183 0.57 1.30 4.85
CA PHE A 183 1.47 1.96 5.79
C PHE A 183 2.92 1.86 5.29
N PRO A 184 3.74 2.90 5.46
CA PRO A 184 3.37 4.28 5.79
C PRO A 184 2.81 5.04 4.57
N LEU A 185 1.65 5.69 4.72
CA LEU A 185 1.00 6.39 3.60
C LEU A 185 1.72 7.70 3.21
N ALA A 186 2.10 7.89 1.94
CA ALA A 186 2.82 9.09 1.51
C ALA A 186 1.92 10.35 1.54
N PRO A 187 2.21 11.37 2.39
CA PRO A 187 1.35 12.54 2.54
C PRO A 187 1.21 13.36 1.25
N GLY A 188 2.25 13.39 0.42
CA GLY A 188 2.24 14.12 -0.85
C GLY A 188 1.13 13.64 -1.80
N LEU A 189 0.97 12.33 -1.95
CA LEU A 189 -0.07 11.75 -2.80
C LEU A 189 -1.46 12.02 -2.24
N VAL A 190 -1.65 11.86 -0.93
CA VAL A 190 -2.94 12.11 -0.25
C VAL A 190 -3.34 13.58 -0.42
N ARG A 191 -2.42 14.52 -0.23
CA ARG A 191 -2.66 15.95 -0.45
C ARG A 191 -2.95 16.28 -1.92
N ALA A 192 -2.28 15.61 -2.86
CA ALA A 192 -2.56 15.77 -4.28
C ALA A 192 -3.96 15.26 -4.63
N PHE A 193 -4.33 14.09 -4.12
CA PHE A 193 -5.66 13.49 -4.29
C PHE A 193 -6.75 14.36 -3.68
N ALA A 194 -6.54 14.90 -2.48
CA ALA A 194 -7.52 15.71 -1.75
C ALA A 194 -7.68 17.14 -2.30
N ARG A 195 -6.80 17.58 -3.22
CA ARG A 195 -6.82 18.96 -3.71
C ARG A 195 -8.11 19.24 -4.49
N GLY A 196 -8.85 20.25 -4.01
CA GLY A 196 -10.07 20.74 -4.63
C GLY A 196 -11.31 19.89 -4.35
N LEU A 197 -11.19 18.81 -3.57
CA LEU A 197 -12.34 18.02 -3.16
C LEU A 197 -13.13 18.75 -2.06
N GLU A 198 -14.44 18.63 -2.12
CA GLU A 198 -15.37 19.04 -1.06
C GLU A 198 -15.58 17.88 -0.08
N GLU A 199 -15.61 16.65 -0.58
CA GLU A 199 -15.85 15.44 0.20
C GLU A 199 -14.86 14.31 -0.10
N LEU A 200 -14.60 13.50 0.94
CA LEU A 200 -13.75 12.31 0.86
C LEU A 200 -14.48 11.10 1.45
N LEU A 201 -14.68 10.07 0.63
CA LEU A 201 -15.20 8.78 1.06
C LEU A 201 -14.06 7.77 1.14
N VAL A 202 -13.79 7.29 2.36
CA VAL A 202 -12.80 6.24 2.63
C VAL A 202 -13.54 4.93 2.86
N ILE A 203 -13.21 3.89 2.08
CA ILE A 203 -13.84 2.58 2.17
C ILE A 203 -12.81 1.57 2.66
N GLU A 204 -13.11 0.93 3.80
CA GLU A 204 -12.19 0.07 4.53
C GLU A 204 -12.82 -1.30 4.81
N GLU A 205 -11.99 -2.35 4.81
CA GLU A 205 -12.34 -3.72 5.23
C GLU A 205 -11.21 -4.27 6.11
N LYS A 206 -11.43 -4.71 7.35
CA LYS A 206 -12.68 -4.91 8.13
C LYS A 206 -12.97 -3.78 9.14
N ARG A 207 -11.95 -3.03 9.54
CA ARG A 207 -12.00 -1.98 10.58
C ARG A 207 -11.14 -0.80 10.12
N SER A 208 -11.30 0.35 10.74
CA SER A 208 -10.52 1.54 10.39
C SER A 208 -9.03 1.37 10.65
N PHE A 209 -8.20 1.80 9.69
CA PHE A 209 -6.74 1.69 9.68
C PHE A 209 -6.06 2.90 9.04
#